data_AF-A0A2I2YTA2-F1
#
_entry.id   AF-A0A2I2YTA2-F1
#
_cell.length_a   1.000
_cell.length_b   1.000
_cell.length_c   1.000
_cell.angle_alpha   90.00
_cell.angle_beta   90.00
_cell.angle_gamma   90.00
#
_symmetry.space_group_name_H-M   'P 1'
#
loop_
_entity.id
_entity.type
_entity.pdbx_description
1 polymer ?
#
loop_
_entity_poly.entity_id
_entity_poly.type
_entity_poly.pdbx_seq_one_letter_code
_entity_poly.pdbx_strand_id
1 'polypeptide(L)'
;MFIGDLDKVVNLLLSLSGRLARVENALNNLDDGASPGDRQSLLEKQRVLIQQHEDAKELKENLDRRERIVFDILANYLSEESLADYEHFVKMKSALIIEQRELEDKIHLGEEQLKCLFDSLQPERGK
;
A
#
# COMPACT_ATOMS: atom_id res chain seq x y z
N MET A 1 -9.12 -3.22 17.69
CA MET A 1 -9.94 -4.46 17.60
C MET A 1 -9.52 -5.18 16.32
N PHE A 2 -9.32 -6.51 16.33
CA PHE A 2 -8.65 -7.27 15.24
C PHE A 2 -9.07 -6.85 13.81
N ILE A 3 -10.36 -6.93 13.50
CA ILE A 3 -10.90 -6.62 12.16
C ILE A 3 -10.67 -5.17 11.72
N GLY A 4 -10.70 -4.21 12.67
CA GLY A 4 -10.42 -2.81 12.38
C GLY A 4 -8.93 -2.51 12.25
N ASP A 5 -8.08 -3.30 12.93
CA ASP A 5 -6.64 -3.18 12.84
C ASP A 5 -6.11 -3.83 11.53
N LEU A 6 -6.78 -4.87 11.04
CA LEU A 6 -6.50 -5.50 9.74
C LEU A 6 -6.54 -4.50 8.59
N ASP A 7 -7.64 -3.75 8.49
CA ASP A 7 -7.82 -2.74 7.46
C ASP A 7 -6.70 -1.68 7.50
N LYS A 8 -6.37 -1.18 8.69
CA LYS A 8 -5.34 -0.16 8.87
C LYS A 8 -3.94 -0.67 8.53
N VAL A 9 -3.58 -1.88 8.95
CA VAL A 9 -2.24 -2.46 8.71
C VAL A 9 -2.05 -2.78 7.23
N VAL A 10 -3.07 -3.35 6.57
CA VAL A 10 -3.00 -3.64 5.12
C VAL A 10 -2.86 -2.33 4.33
N ASN A 11 -3.67 -1.31 4.63
CA ASN A 11 -3.56 -0.01 3.95
C ASN A 11 -2.21 0.67 4.18
N LEU A 12 -1.65 0.58 5.40
CA LEU A 12 -0.33 1.12 5.71
C LEU A 12 0.76 0.44 4.87
N LEU A 13 0.75 -0.89 4.81
CA LEU A 13 1.71 -1.67 4.02
C LEU A 13 1.63 -1.31 2.53
N LEU A 14 0.41 -1.28 1.96
CA LEU A 14 0.21 -0.91 0.56
C LEU A 14 0.69 0.53 0.26
N SER A 15 0.40 1.47 1.16
CA SER A 15 0.85 2.86 1.04
C SER A 15 2.38 2.99 1.07
N LEU A 16 3.04 2.27 1.99
CA LEU A 16 4.50 2.27 2.11
C LEU A 16 5.16 1.63 0.89
N SER A 17 4.67 0.47 0.42
CA SER A 17 5.14 -0.19 -0.79
C SER A 17 5.01 0.71 -2.02
N GLY A 18 3.86 1.38 -2.19
CA GLY A 18 3.66 2.32 -3.30
C GLY A 18 4.59 3.53 -3.23
N ARG A 19 4.82 4.09 -2.04
CA ARG A 19 5.77 5.20 -1.85
C ARG A 19 7.22 4.77 -2.13
N LEU A 20 7.60 3.58 -1.70
CA LEU A 20 8.93 3.02 -1.90
C LEU A 20 9.19 2.76 -3.39
N ALA A 21 8.24 2.14 -4.11
CA ALA A 21 8.33 1.93 -5.55
C ALA A 21 8.47 3.27 -6.33
N ARG A 22 7.77 4.33 -5.92
CA ARG A 22 7.93 5.66 -6.53
C ARG A 22 9.32 6.26 -6.29
N VAL A 23 9.89 6.11 -5.10
CA VAL A 23 11.24 6.60 -4.79
C VAL A 23 12.29 5.79 -5.56
N GLU A 24 12.12 4.47 -5.68
CA GLU A 24 13.01 3.62 -6.48
C GLU A 24 12.96 3.98 -7.96
N ASN A 25 11.77 4.20 -8.51
CA ASN A 25 11.61 4.66 -9.89
C ASN A 25 12.25 6.04 -10.11
N ALA A 26 12.13 6.96 -9.15
CA ALA A 26 12.78 8.28 -9.23
C ALA A 26 14.30 8.18 -9.17
N LEU A 27 14.86 7.29 -8.35
CA LEU A 27 16.29 7.02 -8.27
C LEU A 27 16.84 6.37 -9.55
N ASN A 28 16.10 5.43 -10.14
CA ASN A 28 16.48 4.73 -11.37
C ASN A 28 16.43 5.63 -12.61
N ASN A 29 15.53 6.62 -12.63
CA ASN A 29 15.36 7.58 -13.72
C ASN A 29 16.10 8.91 -13.48
N LEU A 30 16.94 8.99 -12.44
CA LEU A 30 17.68 10.21 -12.13
C LEU A 30 18.78 10.42 -13.17
N ASP A 31 18.77 11.59 -13.82
CA ASP A 31 19.78 11.96 -14.82
C ASP A 31 21.18 12.09 -14.19
N ASP A 32 22.23 11.77 -14.95
CA ASP A 32 23.63 11.87 -14.51
C ASP A 32 24.04 13.33 -14.22
N GLY A 33 23.28 14.30 -14.75
CA GLY A 33 23.42 15.73 -14.47
C GLY A 33 22.68 16.24 -13.22
N ALA A 34 21.93 15.38 -12.51
CA ALA A 34 21.18 15.78 -11.33
C ALA A 34 22.13 16.20 -10.18
N SER A 35 21.69 17.17 -9.38
CA SER A 35 22.47 17.63 -8.22
C SER A 35 22.77 16.46 -7.27
N PRO A 36 24.02 16.31 -6.80
CA PRO A 36 24.36 15.32 -5.78
C PRO A 36 23.46 15.39 -4.54
N GLY A 37 22.93 16.58 -4.21
CA GLY A 37 21.99 16.79 -3.12
C GLY A 37 20.63 16.13 -3.32
N ASP A 38 20.12 16.10 -4.56
CA ASP A 38 18.81 15.50 -4.88
C ASP A 38 18.88 13.98 -4.77
N ARG A 39 19.98 13.39 -5.28
CA ARG A 39 20.26 11.96 -5.13
C ARG A 39 20.35 11.55 -3.66
N GLN A 40 21.12 12.31 -2.86
CA GLN A 40 21.27 12.02 -1.43
C GLN A 40 19.94 12.13 -0.67
N SER A 41 19.12 13.12 -1.01
CA SER A 41 17.77 13.29 -0.43
C SER A 41 16.86 12.10 -0.74
N LEU A 42 16.87 11.60 -1.98
CA LEU A 42 16.08 10.42 -2.37
C LEU A 42 16.58 9.14 -1.68
N LEU A 43 17.89 8.95 -1.53
CA LEU A 43 18.46 7.82 -0.79
C LEU A 43 18.06 7.84 0.69
N GLU A 44 18.07 9.00 1.34
CA GLU A 44 17.62 9.10 2.73
C GLU A 44 16.11 8.82 2.86
N LYS A 45 15.30 9.32 1.92
CA LYS A 45 13.87 8.97 1.86
C LYS A 45 13.66 7.46 1.67
N GLN A 46 14.43 6.82 0.79
CA GLN A 46 14.38 5.37 0.60
C GLN A 46 14.71 4.63 1.89
N ARG A 47 15.80 5.03 2.58
CA ARG A 47 16.21 4.43 3.86
C ARG A 47 15.10 4.51 4.90
N VAL A 48 14.48 5.68 5.07
CA VAL A 48 13.36 5.88 6.02
C VAL A 48 12.15 5.03 5.63
N LEU A 49 11.80 4.97 4.35
CA LEU A 49 10.67 4.18 3.86
C LEU A 49 10.88 2.67 4.08
N ILE A 50 12.11 2.17 3.85
CA ILE A 50 12.46 0.78 4.13
C ILE A 50 12.25 0.48 5.63
N GLN A 51 12.75 1.34 6.51
CA GLN A 51 12.55 1.15 7.96
C GLN A 51 11.07 1.14 8.33
N GLN A 52 10.29 2.10 7.83
CA GLN A 52 8.84 2.15 8.07
C GLN A 52 8.13 0.89 7.56
N HIS A 53 8.58 0.34 6.43
CA HIS A 53 8.02 -0.87 5.86
C HIS A 53 8.34 -2.11 6.71
N GLU A 54 9.55 -2.21 7.27
CA GLU A 54 9.88 -3.27 8.23
C GLU A 54 9.08 -3.15 9.53
N ASP A 55 8.92 -1.93 10.07
CA ASP A 55 8.06 -1.70 11.25
C ASP A 55 6.60 -2.12 10.95
N ALA A 56 6.09 -1.83 9.75
CA ALA A 56 4.75 -2.24 9.33
C ALA A 56 4.60 -3.75 9.15
N LYS A 57 5.66 -4.47 8.73
CA LYS A 57 5.67 -5.93 8.70
C LYS A 57 5.55 -6.52 10.11
N GLU A 58 6.24 -5.95 11.09
CA GLU A 58 6.10 -6.40 12.48
C GLU A 58 4.66 -6.21 12.99
N LEU A 59 4.01 -5.10 12.63
CA LEU A 59 2.58 -4.91 12.92
C LEU A 59 1.71 -6.00 12.27
N LYS A 60 2.03 -6.44 11.06
CA LYS A 60 1.33 -7.53 10.38
C LYS A 60 1.53 -8.87 11.08
N GLU A 61 2.75 -9.20 11.50
CA GLU A 61 3.01 -10.43 12.27
C GLU A 61 2.27 -10.44 13.61
N ASN A 62 2.25 -9.30 14.31
CA ASN A 62 1.45 -9.13 15.53
C ASN A 62 -0.04 -9.32 15.28
N LEU A 63 -0.53 -8.81 14.14
CA LEU A 63 -1.92 -8.97 13.74
C LEU A 63 -2.25 -10.44 13.43
N ASP A 64 -1.36 -11.17 12.74
CA ASP A 64 -1.54 -12.59 12.40
C ASP A 64 -1.55 -13.48 13.64
N ARG A 65 -0.74 -13.13 14.65
CA ARG A 65 -0.83 -13.79 15.98
C ARG A 65 -2.17 -13.55 16.63
N ARG A 66 -2.69 -12.32 16.56
CA ARG A 66 -4.00 -11.95 17.11
C ARG A 66 -5.15 -12.61 16.36
N GLU A 67 -5.04 -12.78 15.04
CA GLU A 67 -5.99 -13.51 14.22
C GLU A 67 -6.19 -14.93 14.75
N ARG A 68 -5.09 -15.66 14.97
CA ARG A 68 -5.13 -17.02 15.51
C ARG A 68 -5.77 -17.08 16.89
N ILE A 69 -5.41 -16.17 17.79
CA ILE A 69 -6.01 -16.11 19.13
C ILE A 69 -7.52 -15.87 19.04
N VAL A 70 -7.97 -14.95 18.17
CA VAL A 70 -9.41 -14.69 17.99
C VAL A 70 -10.10 -15.92 17.41
N PHE A 71 -9.48 -16.60 16.43
CA PHE A 71 -10.00 -17.84 15.86
C PHE A 71 -10.13 -18.94 16.93
N ASP A 72 -9.08 -19.19 17.72
CA ASP A 72 -9.08 -20.20 18.79
C ASP A 72 -10.16 -19.92 19.83
N ILE A 73 -10.38 -18.65 20.19
CA ILE A 73 -11.47 -18.26 21.08
C ILE A 73 -12.82 -18.59 20.44
N LEU A 74 -13.06 -18.14 19.21
CA LEU A 74 -14.33 -18.38 18.49
C LEU A 74 -14.63 -19.86 18.30
N ALA A 75 -13.60 -20.70 18.10
CA ALA A 75 -13.74 -22.14 17.92
C ALA A 75 -14.39 -22.85 19.12
N ASN A 76 -14.33 -22.24 20.31
CA ASN A 76 -14.98 -22.78 21.51
C ASN A 76 -16.49 -22.45 21.59
N TYR A 77 -17.01 -21.57 20.72
CA TYR A 77 -18.38 -21.07 20.81
C TYR A 77 -19.20 -21.22 19.51
N LEU A 78 -18.55 -21.40 18.36
CA LEU A 78 -19.19 -21.45 17.05
C LEU A 78 -19.18 -22.87 16.47
N SER A 79 -20.13 -23.14 15.57
CA SER A 79 -20.12 -24.35 14.75
C SER A 79 -19.00 -24.30 13.71
N GLU A 80 -18.62 -25.46 13.17
CA GLU A 80 -17.64 -25.56 12.09
C GLU A 80 -18.04 -24.73 10.85
N GLU A 81 -19.34 -24.69 10.52
CA GLU A 81 -19.87 -23.88 9.41
C GLU A 81 -19.65 -22.39 9.66
N SER A 82 -20.02 -21.88 10.84
CA SER A 82 -19.83 -20.47 11.17
C SER A 82 -18.34 -20.07 11.32
N LEU A 83 -17.48 -21.01 11.71
CA LEU A 83 -16.02 -20.78 11.71
C LEU A 83 -15.45 -20.69 10.30
N ALA A 84 -15.90 -21.56 9.38
CA ALA A 84 -15.50 -21.51 7.98
C ALA A 84 -15.93 -20.18 7.34
N ASP A 85 -17.15 -19.72 7.62
CA ASP A 85 -17.66 -18.42 7.18
C ASP A 85 -16.83 -17.26 7.73
N TYR A 86 -16.44 -17.32 9.01
CA TYR A 86 -15.58 -16.31 9.64
C TYR A 86 -14.20 -16.25 8.98
N GLU A 87 -13.53 -17.40 8.78
CA GLU A 87 -12.23 -17.48 8.13
C GLU A 87 -12.30 -16.92 6.69
N HIS A 88 -13.32 -17.35 5.94
CA HIS A 88 -13.57 -16.84 4.60
C HIS A 88 -13.77 -15.32 4.60
N PHE A 89 -14.56 -14.79 5.53
CA PHE A 89 -14.78 -13.35 5.69
C PHE A 89 -13.48 -12.57 5.93
N VAL A 90 -12.64 -13.01 6.86
CA VAL A 90 -11.38 -12.33 7.19
C VAL A 90 -10.45 -12.33 5.97
N LYS A 91 -10.30 -13.48 5.30
CA LYS A 91 -9.49 -13.62 4.09
C LYS A 91 -10.01 -12.72 2.97
N MET A 92 -11.31 -12.78 2.69
CA MET A 92 -11.93 -12.00 1.62
C MET A 92 -11.82 -10.49 1.89
N LYS A 93 -11.99 -10.07 3.14
CA LYS A 93 -11.81 -8.66 3.52
C LYS A 93 -10.41 -8.14 3.17
N SER A 94 -9.35 -8.91 3.47
CA SER A 94 -7.98 -8.52 3.14
C SER A 94 -7.74 -8.46 1.63
N ALA A 95 -8.24 -9.46 0.88
CA ALA A 95 -8.10 -9.52 -0.57
C ALA A 95 -8.80 -8.35 -1.26
N LEU A 96 -10.04 -8.05 -0.88
CA LEU A 96 -10.81 -6.93 -1.43
C LEU A 96 -10.18 -5.57 -1.17
N ILE A 97 -9.54 -5.36 0.00
CA ILE A 97 -8.82 -4.11 0.29
C ILE A 97 -7.63 -3.94 -0.67
N ILE A 98 -6.87 -5.03 -0.91
CA ILE A 98 -5.73 -5.01 -1.83
C ILE A 98 -6.22 -4.73 -3.26
N GLU A 99 -7.23 -5.46 -3.74
CA GLU A 99 -7.80 -5.28 -5.08
C GLU A 99 -8.36 -3.87 -5.26
N GLN A 100 -9.10 -3.35 -4.28
CA GLN A 100 -9.61 -1.99 -4.30
C GLN A 100 -8.46 -0.98 -4.44
N ARG A 101 -7.40 -1.13 -3.65
CA ARG A 101 -6.24 -0.23 -3.69
C ARG A 101 -5.52 -0.27 -5.03
N GLU A 102 -5.34 -1.46 -5.60
CA GLU A 102 -4.73 -1.60 -6.93
C GLU A 102 -5.58 -0.95 -8.02
N LEU A 103 -6.91 -1.06 -7.94
CA LEU A 103 -7.81 -0.39 -8.88
C LEU A 103 -7.75 1.13 -8.72
N GLU A 104 -7.76 1.65 -7.48
CA GLU A 104 -7.61 3.08 -7.20
C GLU A 104 -6.29 3.63 -7.76
N ASP A 105 -5.17 2.93 -7.56
CA ASP A 105 -3.86 3.37 -8.07
C ASP A 105 -3.84 3.36 -9.61
N LYS A 106 -4.46 2.37 -10.27
CA LYS A 106 -4.60 2.33 -11.74
C LYS A 106 -5.47 3.46 -12.28
N ILE A 107 -6.58 3.76 -11.62
CA ILE A 107 -7.47 4.88 -11.98
C ILE A 107 -6.70 6.20 -11.87
N HIS A 108 -6.04 6.42 -10.73
CA HIS A 108 -5.29 7.65 -10.49
C HIS A 108 -4.17 7.86 -11.52
N LEU A 109 -3.42 6.82 -11.85
CA LEU A 109 -2.42 6.87 -12.92
C LEU A 109 -3.03 7.25 -14.27
N GLY A 110 -4.17 6.66 -14.61
CA GLY A 110 -4.89 6.99 -15.84
C GLY A 110 -5.35 8.44 -15.88
N GLU A 111 -5.85 8.97 -14.77
CA GLU A 111 -6.25 10.38 -14.64
C GLU A 111 -5.06 11.34 -14.80
N GLU A 112 -3.93 11.04 -14.17
CA GLU A 112 -2.69 11.83 -14.31
C GLU A 112 -2.19 11.83 -15.75
N GLN A 113 -2.18 10.67 -16.42
CA GLN A 113 -1.79 10.55 -17.82
C GLN A 113 -2.69 11.35 -18.75
N LEU A 114 -4.01 11.26 -18.58
CA LEU A 114 -4.97 12.02 -19.36
C LEU A 114 -4.78 13.53 -19.16
N LYS A 115 -4.57 13.97 -17.92
CA LYS A 115 -4.30 15.38 -17.60
C LYS A 115 -3.06 15.88 -18.33
N CYS A 116 -1.93 15.17 -18.26
CA CYS A 116 -0.70 15.53 -18.96
C CYS A 116 -0.88 15.63 -20.48
N LEU A 117 -1.67 14.73 -21.08
CA LEU A 117 -1.99 14.77 -22.51
C LEU A 117 -2.85 15.98 -22.85
N PHE A 118 -3.89 16.28 -22.07
CA PHE A 118 -4.72 17.47 -22.27
C PHE A 118 -3.92 18.76 -22.16
N ASP A 119 -3.03 18.86 -21.18
CA ASP A 119 -2.16 20.03 -20.98
C ASP A 119 -1.20 20.21 -22.17
N SER A 120 -0.68 19.11 -22.74
CA SER A 120 0.20 19.15 -23.92
C SER A 120 -0.53 19.49 -25.22
N LEU A 121 -1.83 19.19 -25.30
CA LEU A 121 -2.68 19.46 -26.45
C LEU A 121 -3.25 20.89 -26.47
N GLN A 122 -3.20 21.62 -25.36
CA GLN A 122 -3.56 23.04 -25.37
C GLN A 122 -2.47 23.81 -26.14
N PRO A 123 -2.78 24.39 -27.32
CA PRO A 123 -1.82 25.25 -27.98
C PRO A 123 -1.58 26.46 -27.08
N GLU A 124 -0.32 26.88 -26.94
CA GLU A 124 0.08 28.16 -26.36
C GLU A 124 -0.92 29.24 -26.80
N ARG A 125 -1.84 29.61 -25.90
CA ARG A 125 -2.75 30.72 -26.12
C ARG A 125 -1.92 31.99 -25.99
N GLY A 126 -1.31 32.37 -27.10
CA GLY A 126 -0.95 33.73 -27.49
C GLY A 126 0.05 34.47 -26.60
N LYS A 127 1.21 34.75 -27.17
CA LYS A 127 1.78 36.10 -27.14
C LYS A 127 2.21 36.49 -28.55
#